data_AF-A0A1C3Y6H3-F1
#
_entry.id   AF-A0A1C3Y6H3-F1
#
_cell.length_a   1.000
_cell.length_b   1.000
_cell.length_c   1.000
_cell.angle_alpha   90.00
_cell.angle_beta   90.00
_cell.angle_gamma   90.00
#
_symmetry.space_group_name_H-M   'P 1'
#
loop_
_entity.id
_entity.type
_entity.pdbx_description
1 polymer ?
#
loop_
_entity_poly.entity_id
_entity_poly.type
_entity_poly.pdbx_seq_one_letter_code
_entity_poly.pdbx_strand_id
1 'polypeptide(L)'
;MAGTAGEVLAILETIRKCGAPLLSNETVRIMMADQAGGYRQQYEPGSGFGFGWSVITDPAEAGVPFPAGTLKWGGVYGHSWFIDPVNRLTVVALTNTTLEGMWGKFTVDLREAIYAAL
;
A
#
# COMPACT_ATOMS: atom_id res chain seq x y z
N MET A 1 13.96 2.02 -11.62
CA MET A 1 14.46 2.67 -10.39
C MET A 1 15.17 1.62 -9.57
N ALA A 2 16.30 1.95 -8.94
CA ALA A 2 17.04 1.07 -8.03
C ALA A 2 17.29 1.83 -6.72
N GLY A 3 17.19 1.14 -5.59
CA GLY A 3 17.31 1.72 -4.25
C GLY A 3 17.15 0.65 -3.17
N THR A 4 17.44 1.02 -1.93
CA THR A 4 17.34 0.17 -0.74
C THR A 4 15.93 0.21 -0.13
N ALA A 5 15.60 -0.77 0.71
CA ALA A 5 14.34 -0.79 1.44
C ALA A 5 14.15 0.47 2.32
N GLY A 6 15.23 0.98 2.92
CA GLY A 6 15.19 2.19 3.74
C GLY A 6 14.86 3.45 2.92
N GLU A 7 15.39 3.57 1.70
CA GLU A 7 15.08 4.70 0.81
C GLU A 7 13.64 4.64 0.31
N VAL A 8 13.14 3.45 -0.06
CA VAL A 8 11.73 3.25 -0.41
C VAL A 8 10.83 3.61 0.78
N LEU A 9 11.19 3.14 1.98
CA LEU A 9 10.46 3.46 3.21
C LEU A 9 10.41 4.97 3.47
N ALA A 10 11.52 5.70 3.27
CA ALA A 10 11.56 7.16 3.45
C ALA A 10 10.58 7.90 2.51
N ILE A 11 10.46 7.44 1.27
CA ILE A 11 9.49 7.99 0.30
C ILE A 11 8.06 7.68 0.75
N LEU A 12 7.76 6.43 1.11
CA LEU A 12 6.41 6.03 1.55
C LEU A 12 6.01 6.72 2.86
N GLU A 13 6.95 6.93 3.77
CA GLU A 13 6.74 7.70 5.00
C GLU A 13 6.40 9.17 4.73
N THR A 14 6.87 9.74 3.60
CA THR A 14 6.47 11.09 3.18
C THR A 14 4.96 11.12 2.92
N ILE A 15 4.40 10.09 2.28
CA ILE A 15 2.96 9.96 2.05
C ILE A 15 2.22 9.77 3.39
N ARG A 16 2.66 8.82 4.23
CA ARG A 16 2.01 8.57 5.53
C ARG A 16 2.03 9.80 6.45
N LYS A 17 3.07 10.63 6.37
CA LYS A 17 3.23 11.88 7.13
C LYS A 17 2.58 13.09 6.45
N CYS A 18 1.56 12.86 5.63
CA CYS A 18 0.78 13.91 4.98
C CYS A 18 1.63 14.85 4.10
N GLY A 19 2.65 14.30 3.45
CA GLY A 19 3.44 14.98 2.43
C GLY A 19 4.78 15.54 2.90
N ALA A 20 5.02 15.69 4.20
CA ALA A 20 6.28 16.28 4.66
C ALA A 20 7.48 15.34 4.37
N PRO A 21 8.62 15.86 3.86
CA PRO A 21 8.90 17.26 3.55
C PRO A 21 8.65 17.68 2.09
N LEU A 22 8.14 16.81 1.22
CA LEU A 22 8.19 16.99 -0.25
C LEU A 22 6.89 17.51 -0.88
N LEU A 23 5.74 17.23 -0.27
CA LEU A 23 4.41 17.47 -0.82
C LEU A 23 3.54 18.20 0.20
N SER A 24 2.52 18.89 -0.28
CA SER A 24 1.48 19.44 0.59
C SER A 24 0.55 18.33 1.09
N ASN A 25 -0.09 18.57 2.24
CA ASN A 25 -1.13 17.69 2.77
C ASN A 25 -2.29 17.52 1.77
N GLU A 26 -2.68 18.61 1.10
CA GLU A 26 -3.74 18.60 0.08
C GLU A 26 -3.39 17.67 -1.09
N THR A 27 -2.17 17.76 -1.62
CA THR A 27 -1.72 16.87 -2.70
C THR A 27 -1.78 15.41 -2.26
N VAL A 28 -1.30 15.10 -1.05
CA VAL A 28 -1.33 13.72 -0.53
C VAL A 28 -2.76 13.21 -0.36
N ARG A 29 -3.68 14.03 0.16
CA ARG A 29 -5.10 13.63 0.26
C ARG A 29 -5.69 13.26 -1.10
N ILE A 30 -5.40 14.04 -2.14
CA ILE A 30 -5.84 13.76 -3.50
C ILE A 30 -5.25 12.44 -4.00
N MET A 31 -3.94 12.24 -3.82
CA MET A 31 -3.25 11.02 -4.26
C MET A 31 -3.76 9.75 -3.56
N MET A 32 -4.18 9.86 -2.30
CA MET A 32 -4.66 8.74 -1.47
C MET A 32 -6.14 8.38 -1.67
N ALA A 33 -6.92 9.24 -2.33
CA ALA A 33 -8.32 8.95 -2.63
C ALA A 33 -8.45 8.04 -3.87
N ASP A 34 -9.60 7.37 -4.03
CA ASP A 34 -9.91 6.69 -5.29
C ASP A 34 -10.15 7.71 -6.40
N GLN A 35 -9.31 7.65 -7.43
CA GLN A 35 -9.34 8.49 -8.62
C GLN A 35 -9.88 7.73 -9.84
N ALA A 36 -10.14 6.43 -9.71
CA ALA A 36 -10.70 5.58 -10.77
C ALA A 36 -12.24 5.52 -10.77
N GLY A 37 -12.89 6.24 -9.84
CA GLY A 37 -14.35 6.35 -9.78
C GLY A 37 -15.05 5.00 -9.61
N GLY A 38 -14.46 4.08 -8.82
CA GLY A 38 -15.01 2.76 -8.58
C GLY A 38 -14.85 1.75 -9.73
N TYR A 39 -14.21 2.10 -10.85
CA TYR A 39 -14.02 1.16 -11.97
C TYR A 39 -13.27 -0.12 -11.56
N ARG A 40 -12.40 -0.03 -10.54
CA ARG A 40 -11.68 -1.20 -10.01
C ARG A 40 -12.54 -2.20 -9.28
N GLN A 41 -13.70 -1.81 -8.75
CA GLN A 41 -14.56 -2.68 -7.95
C GLN A 41 -15.01 -3.95 -8.70
N GLN A 42 -15.10 -3.87 -10.04
CA GLN A 42 -15.46 -5.01 -10.89
C GLN A 42 -14.40 -6.12 -10.92
N TYR A 43 -13.14 -5.76 -10.67
CA TYR A 43 -11.98 -6.66 -10.76
C TYR A 43 -11.36 -6.95 -9.39
N GLU A 44 -11.39 -5.94 -8.51
CA GLU A 44 -10.86 -5.96 -7.15
C GLU A 44 -11.91 -5.33 -6.22
N PRO A 45 -12.92 -6.09 -5.76
CA PRO A 45 -13.92 -5.60 -4.82
C PRO A 45 -13.28 -4.99 -3.56
N GLY A 46 -13.93 -3.97 -3.01
CA GLY A 46 -13.42 -3.18 -1.90
C GLY A 46 -12.16 -2.37 -2.21
N SER A 47 -11.72 -2.27 -3.47
CA SER A 47 -10.50 -1.57 -3.87
C SER A 47 -10.74 -0.48 -4.92
N GLY A 48 -10.05 0.65 -4.75
CA GLY A 48 -9.94 1.74 -5.71
C GLY A 48 -8.52 1.90 -6.23
N PHE A 49 -8.28 2.96 -7.01
CA PHE A 49 -6.95 3.34 -7.46
C PHE A 49 -6.71 4.83 -7.31
N GLY A 50 -5.74 5.18 -6.47
CA GLY A 50 -5.28 6.56 -6.31
C GLY A 50 -4.18 6.90 -7.31
N PHE A 51 -3.57 8.07 -7.14
CA PHE A 51 -2.44 8.46 -7.97
C PHE A 51 -1.15 7.76 -7.51
N GLY A 52 -0.99 6.52 -7.97
CA GLY A 52 0.24 5.73 -7.83
C GLY A 52 0.05 4.32 -7.28
N TRP A 53 -1.12 3.98 -6.73
CA TRP A 53 -1.31 2.75 -5.93
C TRP A 53 -2.77 2.32 -5.82
N SER A 54 -2.97 1.07 -5.41
CA SER A 54 -4.28 0.57 -4.96
C SER A 54 -4.63 1.19 -3.61
N VAL A 55 -5.91 1.52 -3.43
CA VAL A 55 -6.48 2.06 -2.19
C VAL A 55 -7.55 1.11 -1.69
N ILE A 56 -7.48 0.68 -0.44
CA ILE A 56 -8.57 -0.08 0.19
C ILE A 56 -9.71 0.88 0.49
N THR A 57 -10.85 0.67 -0.15
CA THR A 57 -12.07 1.48 0.00
C THR A 57 -13.08 0.81 0.95
N ASP A 58 -13.21 -0.51 0.87
CA ASP A 58 -14.01 -1.33 1.79
C ASP A 58 -13.22 -2.59 2.18
N PRO A 59 -12.73 -2.68 3.43
CA PRO A 59 -11.99 -3.84 3.91
C PRO A 59 -12.75 -5.17 3.87
N ALA A 60 -14.06 -5.13 4.13
CA ALA A 60 -14.88 -6.33 4.22
C ALA A 60 -15.10 -6.91 2.82
N GLU A 61 -15.42 -6.07 1.83
CA GLU A 61 -15.51 -6.50 0.43
C GLU A 61 -14.16 -6.95 -0.13
N ALA A 62 -13.06 -6.28 0.26
CA ALA A 62 -11.72 -6.65 -0.16
C ALA A 62 -11.19 -7.93 0.50
N GLY A 63 -11.83 -8.42 1.58
CA GLY A 63 -11.42 -9.63 2.30
C GLY A 63 -10.01 -9.51 2.92
N VAL A 64 -9.66 -8.33 3.42
CA VAL A 64 -8.34 -8.03 3.99
C VAL A 64 -8.46 -7.44 5.40
N PRO A 65 -7.46 -7.65 6.28
CA PRO A 65 -7.43 -7.05 7.62
C PRO A 65 -7.06 -5.56 7.61
N PHE A 66 -6.79 -5.00 6.43
CA PHE A 66 -6.43 -3.59 6.28
C PHE A 66 -7.61 -2.68 6.62
N PRO A 67 -7.40 -1.56 7.32
CA PRO A 67 -8.43 -0.52 7.42
C PRO A 67 -8.62 0.21 6.09
N ALA A 68 -9.79 0.84 5.93
CA ALA A 68 -10.07 1.70 4.78
C ALA A 68 -9.05 2.85 4.70
N GLY A 69 -8.65 3.21 3.48
CA GLY A 69 -7.59 4.17 3.20
C GLY A 69 -6.18 3.58 3.18
N THR A 70 -6.01 2.27 3.44
CA THR A 70 -4.72 1.60 3.27
C THR A 70 -4.28 1.63 1.82
N LEU A 71 -3.03 2.03 1.58
CA LEU A 71 -2.41 2.04 0.26
C LEU A 71 -1.56 0.79 0.10
N LYS A 72 -1.58 0.16 -1.08
CA LYS A 72 -0.69 -0.98 -1.37
C LYS A 72 -0.25 -0.99 -2.82
N TRP A 73 0.97 -1.50 -3.05
CA TRP A 73 1.46 -1.80 -4.38
C TRP A 73 2.63 -2.79 -4.32
N GLY A 74 3.23 -3.04 -5.49
CA GLY A 74 4.37 -3.93 -5.60
C GLY A 74 5.13 -3.77 -6.91
N GLY A 75 6.10 -4.64 -7.11
CA GLY A 75 6.90 -4.70 -8.33
C GLY A 75 7.34 -6.11 -8.65
N VAL A 76 7.39 -6.42 -9.95
CA VAL A 76 7.60 -7.78 -10.49
C VAL A 76 8.87 -8.47 -10.01
N TYR A 77 9.84 -7.73 -9.48
CA TYR A 77 11.09 -8.28 -8.92
C TYR A 77 10.97 -8.75 -7.47
N GLY A 78 9.77 -8.89 -6.91
CA GLY A 78 9.57 -9.39 -5.54
C GLY A 78 9.48 -8.28 -4.51
N HIS A 79 8.90 -7.15 -4.92
CA HIS A 79 8.68 -6.00 -4.06
C HIS A 79 7.21 -5.92 -3.69
N SER A 80 6.93 -5.72 -2.41
CA SER A 80 5.59 -5.42 -1.91
C SER A 80 5.68 -4.42 -0.76
N TRP A 81 4.71 -3.53 -0.70
CA TRP A 81 4.62 -2.54 0.37
C TRP A 81 3.18 -2.13 0.60
N PHE A 82 2.91 -1.65 1.81
CA PHE A 82 1.64 -1.00 2.13
C PHE A 82 1.84 0.11 3.16
N ILE A 83 0.93 1.08 3.14
CA ILE A 83 0.82 2.17 4.10
C ILE A 83 -0.57 2.07 4.74
N ASP A 84 -0.60 1.84 6.04
CA ASP A 84 -1.80 1.91 6.85
C ASP A 84 -1.75 3.20 7.69
N PRO A 85 -2.48 4.25 7.29
CA PRO A 85 -2.48 5.51 8.02
C PRO A 85 -3.19 5.42 9.37
N VAL A 86 -4.14 4.50 9.55
CA VAL A 86 -4.93 4.34 10.78
C VAL A 86 -4.05 3.75 11.89
N ASN A 87 -3.33 2.66 11.58
CA ASN A 87 -2.40 2.02 12.51
C ASN A 87 -1.00 2.68 12.51
N ARG A 88 -0.81 3.75 11.72
CA ARG A 88 0.45 4.50 11.57
C ARG A 88 1.61 3.59 11.15
N LEU A 89 1.34 2.66 10.26
CA LEU A 89 2.26 1.61 9.83
C LEU A 89 2.65 1.82 8.35
N THR A 90 3.93 1.64 8.05
CA THR A 90 4.44 1.51 6.68
C THR A 90 5.33 0.27 6.62
N VAL A 91 5.05 -0.62 5.69
CA VAL A 91 5.78 -1.89 5.52
C VAL A 91 6.38 -1.94 4.14
N VAL A 92 7.64 -2.32 4.05
CA VAL A 92 8.37 -2.51 2.79
C VAL A 92 9.08 -3.86 2.84
N ALA A 93 8.84 -4.70 1.83
CA ALA A 93 9.56 -5.94 1.63
C ALA A 93 10.16 -5.97 0.21
N LEU A 94 11.48 -6.13 0.14
CA LEU A 94 12.23 -6.31 -1.11
C LEU A 94 12.95 -7.65 -1.04
N THR A 95 12.44 -8.66 -1.73
CA THR A 95 12.89 -10.05 -1.57
C THR A 95 13.69 -10.58 -2.76
N ASN A 96 13.65 -9.91 -3.91
CA ASN A 96 14.26 -10.38 -5.16
C ASN A 96 13.75 -11.75 -5.65
N THR A 97 12.54 -12.16 -5.22
CA THR A 97 11.91 -13.46 -5.54
C THR A 97 10.85 -13.37 -6.64
N THR A 98 10.86 -12.30 -7.44
CA THR A 98 9.93 -12.08 -8.54
C THR A 98 8.46 -12.06 -8.12
N LEU A 99 7.61 -12.88 -8.74
CA LEU A 99 6.17 -12.91 -8.46
C LEU A 99 5.89 -13.30 -7.00
N GLU A 100 6.64 -14.21 -6.40
CA GLU A 100 6.39 -14.66 -5.01
C GLU A 100 6.42 -13.49 -4.01
N GLY A 101 7.45 -12.63 -4.08
CA GLY A 101 7.54 -11.45 -3.22
C GLY A 101 6.64 -10.28 -3.62
N MET A 102 6.05 -10.30 -4.82
CA MET A 102 5.17 -9.23 -5.31
C MET A 102 3.72 -9.43 -4.85
N TRP A 103 3.20 -10.65 -5.01
CA TRP A 103 1.80 -11.00 -4.75
C TRP A 103 1.61 -12.48 -4.33
N GLY A 104 2.70 -13.19 -4.04
CA GLY A 104 2.66 -14.58 -3.60
C GLY A 104 2.33 -14.73 -2.13
N LYS A 105 2.46 -15.95 -1.62
CA LYS A 105 2.10 -16.32 -0.25
C LYS A 105 2.88 -15.51 0.78
N PHE A 106 4.14 -15.19 0.51
CA PHE A 106 4.96 -14.34 1.37
C PHE A 106 4.26 -13.02 1.73
N THR A 107 3.58 -12.37 0.79
CA THR A 107 2.93 -11.06 1.03
C THR A 107 1.74 -11.18 1.98
N VAL A 108 1.02 -12.30 1.91
CA VAL A 108 -0.10 -12.61 2.81
C VAL A 108 0.41 -12.94 4.20
N ASP A 109 1.38 -13.85 4.31
CA ASP A 109 1.95 -14.27 5.59
C ASP A 109 2.59 -13.10 6.34
N LEU A 110 3.29 -12.20 5.63
CA LEU A 110 3.85 -10.98 6.20
C LEU A 110 2.75 -10.06 6.78
N ARG A 111 1.67 -9.83 6.02
CA ARG A 111 0.53 -9.03 6.48
C ARG A 111 -0.09 -9.65 7.74
N GLU A 112 -0.44 -10.93 7.70
CA GLU A 112 -1.08 -11.60 8.84
C GLU A 112 -0.21 -11.56 10.09
N ALA A 113 1.09 -11.83 9.96
CA ALA A 113 2.01 -11.78 11.08
C ALA A 113 2.09 -10.39 11.72
N ILE A 114 2.05 -9.32 10.92
CA ILE A 114 2.07 -7.94 11.43
C ILE A 114 0.75 -7.61 12.12
N TYR A 115 -0.40 -7.86 11.48
CA TYR A 115 -1.72 -7.53 12.05
C TYR A 115 -2.07 -8.36 13.28
N ALA A 116 -1.57 -9.59 13.40
CA ALA A 116 -1.73 -10.40 14.61
C ALA A 116 -0.94 -9.86 15.82
N ALA A 117 0.02 -8.95 15.59
CA ALA A 117 0.88 -8.38 16.63
C ALA A 117 0.56 -6.92 16.99
N LEU A 118 -0.45 -6.32 16.35
CA LEU A 118 -0.95 -4.97 16.65
C LEU A 118 -1.85 -4.99 17.90
#